data_AF-A0A2X3F5A1-F1
#
_entry.id   AF-A0A2X3F5A1-F1
#
_cell.length_a   1.000
_cell.length_b   1.000
_cell.length_c   1.000
_cell.angle_alpha   90.00
_cell.angle_beta   90.00
_cell.angle_gamma   90.00
#
_symmetry.space_group_name_H-M   'P 1'
#
loop_
_entity.id
_entity.type
_entity.pdbx_description
1 polymer ?
#
loop_
_entity_poly.entity_id
_entity_poly.type
_entity_poly.pdbx_seq_one_letter_code
_entity_poly.pdbx_strand_id
1 'polypeptide(L)'
;MLPVRCLAWDDRIETPEGCYAEVTEAHPLFNDIPGEWPWLLGYNEVEMHPEGKLLATVAGTGHPLLAVREYQQGRSLVWTSDMSAHWLPEEFAKWPRLSPAVD
;
A
#
# COMPACT_ATOMS: atom_id res chain seq x y z
N MET A 1 -12.44 7.27 -9.97
CA MET A 1 -11.22 7.07 -10.78
C MET A 1 -10.12 6.55 -9.87
N LEU A 2 -9.62 5.34 -10.10
CA LEU A 2 -8.58 4.70 -9.28
C LEU A 2 -7.20 4.85 -9.95
N PRO A 3 -6.10 4.81 -9.18
CA PRO A 3 -4.74 4.76 -9.70
C PRO A 3 -4.35 3.38 -10.26
N VAL A 4 -5.23 2.39 -10.10
CA VAL A 4 -5.04 0.99 -10.51
C VAL A 4 -6.30 0.43 -11.16
N ARG A 5 -6.18 -0.74 -11.77
CA ARG A 5 -7.25 -1.58 -12.29
C ARG A 5 -7.28 -2.89 -11.51
N CYS A 6 -8.46 -3.25 -10.99
CA CYS A 6 -8.68 -4.55 -10.38
C CYS A 6 -8.66 -5.66 -11.45
N LEU A 7 -8.22 -6.85 -11.03
CA LEU A 7 -8.30 -8.05 -11.86
C LEU A 7 -9.76 -8.49 -11.99
N ALA A 8 -10.04 -9.29 -13.02
CA ALA A 8 -11.39 -9.83 -13.26
C ALA A 8 -11.67 -11.12 -12.45
N TRP A 9 -10.75 -11.49 -11.57
CA TRP A 9 -10.75 -12.72 -10.78
C TRP A 9 -10.23 -12.42 -9.36
N ASP A 10 -10.17 -13.46 -8.53
CA ASP A 10 -9.64 -13.39 -7.17
C ASP A 10 -8.20 -12.85 -7.18
N ASP A 11 -8.01 -11.70 -6.54
CA ASP A 11 -6.76 -10.94 -6.54
C ASP A 11 -5.96 -11.11 -5.25
N ARG A 12 -6.41 -11.97 -4.34
CA ARG A 12 -5.75 -12.16 -3.04
C ARG A 12 -4.41 -12.86 -3.21
N ILE A 13 -3.36 -12.19 -2.76
CA ILE A 13 -2.05 -12.79 -2.53
C ILE A 13 -1.86 -12.94 -1.03
N GLU A 14 -1.91 -14.19 -0.56
CA GLU A 14 -1.62 -14.54 0.83
C GLU A 14 -0.12 -14.75 0.99
N THR A 15 0.51 -14.04 1.93
CA THR A 15 1.96 -14.13 2.21
C THR A 15 2.18 -14.47 3.69
N PRO A 16 1.87 -15.69 4.14
CA PRO A 16 2.03 -16.09 5.55
C PRO A 16 3.48 -16.01 6.05
N GLU A 17 4.47 -16.09 5.15
CA GLU A 17 5.88 -15.86 5.41
C GLU A 17 6.26 -14.38 5.64
N GLY A 18 5.33 -13.47 5.36
CA GLY A 18 5.50 -12.03 5.44
C GLY A 18 6.06 -11.41 4.15
N CYS A 19 5.55 -10.23 3.81
CA CYS A 19 6.10 -9.39 2.74
C CYS A 19 6.32 -7.95 3.21
N TYR A 20 7.16 -7.20 2.51
CA TYR A 20 7.58 -5.85 2.91
C TYR A 20 7.24 -4.82 1.83
N ALA A 21 6.97 -3.59 2.26
CA ALA A 21 6.85 -2.45 1.36
C ALA A 21 8.23 -2.01 0.85
N GLU A 22 8.33 -1.71 -0.44
CA GLU A 22 9.49 -1.05 -1.05
C GLU A 22 9.04 0.29 -1.64
N VAL A 23 9.53 1.40 -1.08
CA VAL A 23 9.20 2.75 -1.57
C VAL A 23 9.95 3.02 -2.87
N THR A 24 9.21 3.25 -3.95
CA THR A 24 9.77 3.45 -5.30
C THR A 24 9.97 4.92 -5.64
N GLU A 25 9.29 5.84 -4.96
CA GLU A 25 9.39 7.27 -5.23
C GLU A 25 9.25 8.12 -3.97
N ALA A 26 10.02 9.21 -3.89
CA ALA A 26 9.82 10.21 -2.85
C ALA A 26 8.46 10.91 -3.02
N HIS A 27 7.69 11.01 -1.94
CA HIS A 27 6.37 11.64 -1.97
C HIS A 27 6.04 12.28 -0.62
N PRO A 28 5.37 13.44 -0.58
CA PRO A 28 5.02 14.11 0.68
C PRO A 28 4.25 13.24 1.69
N LEU A 29 3.54 12.21 1.21
CA LEU A 29 2.86 11.21 2.05
C LEU A 29 3.81 10.50 3.02
N PHE A 30 5.09 10.36 2.66
CA PHE A 30 6.08 9.65 3.46
C PHE A 30 6.85 10.53 4.44
N ASN A 31 6.65 11.86 4.42
CA ASN A 31 7.43 12.79 5.26
C ASN A 31 7.34 12.46 6.76
N ASP A 32 6.18 12.00 7.22
CA ASP A 32 5.94 11.66 8.63
C ASP A 32 5.99 10.16 8.92
N ILE A 33 6.41 9.36 7.92
CA ILE A 33 6.53 7.90 8.00
C ILE A 33 7.96 7.47 7.61
N PRO A 34 9.01 7.95 8.32
CA PRO A 34 10.38 7.57 8.03
C PRO A 34 10.68 6.14 8.49
N GLY A 35 11.62 5.48 7.82
CA GLY A 35 12.17 4.19 8.23
C GLY A 35 11.47 2.98 7.62
N GLU A 36 11.76 1.80 8.16
CA GLU A 36 11.22 0.53 7.69
C GLU A 36 9.77 0.35 8.14
N TRP A 37 8.94 -0.15 7.22
CA TRP A 37 7.53 -0.42 7.47
C TRP A 37 7.38 -1.84 8.02
N PRO A 38 6.46 -2.09 8.95
CA PRO A 38 6.19 -3.45 9.38
C PRO A 38 5.72 -4.29 8.19
N TRP A 39 6.02 -5.58 8.27
CA TRP A 39 5.65 -6.56 7.27
C TRP A 39 4.14 -6.77 7.21
N LEU A 40 3.68 -7.37 6.11
CA LEU A 40 2.28 -7.64 5.81
C LEU A 40 2.08 -9.15 5.55
N LEU A 41 0.86 -9.62 5.74
CA LEU A 41 0.46 -11.02 5.55
C LEU A 41 -0.33 -11.27 4.25
N GLY A 42 -0.62 -10.22 3.50
CA GLY A 42 -1.23 -10.33 2.19
C GLY A 42 -1.60 -8.97 1.59
N TYR A 43 -2.00 -9.00 0.32
CA TYR A 43 -2.41 -7.83 -0.45
C TYR A 43 -3.22 -8.27 -1.68
N ASN A 44 -3.89 -7.31 -2.32
CA ASN A 44 -4.55 -7.50 -3.60
C ASN A 44 -3.58 -7.22 -4.76
N GLU A 45 -3.43 -8.17 -5.68
CA GLU A 45 -2.75 -7.95 -6.95
C GLU A 45 -3.58 -7.02 -7.84
N VAL A 46 -2.97 -5.94 -8.31
CA VAL A 46 -3.62 -4.95 -9.16
C VAL A 46 -2.68 -4.50 -10.28
N GLU A 47 -3.26 -3.99 -11.36
CA GLU A 47 -2.48 -3.39 -12.44
C GLU A 47 -2.46 -1.87 -12.35
N MET A 48 -1.32 -1.25 -12.60
CA MET A 48 -1.23 0.21 -12.62
C MET A 48 -2.09 0.82 -13.72
N HIS A 49 -2.83 1.87 -13.37
CA HIS A 49 -3.44 2.73 -14.38
C HIS A 49 -2.33 3.56 -15.06
N PRO A 50 -2.36 3.78 -16.39
CA PRO A 50 -1.30 4.52 -17.11
C PRO A 50 -1.01 5.93 -16.58
N GLU A 51 -2.05 6.61 -16.11
CA GLU A 51 -1.96 7.94 -15.45
C GLU A 51 -1.79 7.87 -13.92
N GLY A 52 -1.65 6.69 -13.35
CA GLY A 52 -1.38 6.50 -11.92
C GLY A 52 0.10 6.72 -11.61
N LYS A 53 0.38 7.18 -10.40
CA LYS A 53 1.74 7.33 -9.86
C LYS A 53 1.97 6.27 -8.79
N LEU A 54 2.92 5.37 -9.03
CA LEU A 54 3.31 4.32 -8.10
C LEU A 54 4.24 4.88 -7.03
N LEU A 55 3.90 4.68 -5.76
CA LEU A 55 4.68 5.19 -4.63
C LEU A 55 5.41 4.07 -3.86
N ALA A 56 4.82 2.88 -3.79
CA ALA A 56 5.45 1.71 -3.19
C ALA A 56 4.97 0.41 -3.85
N THR A 57 5.84 -0.59 -3.85
CA THR A 57 5.58 -1.96 -4.29
C THR A 57 5.69 -2.94 -3.13
N VAL A 58 5.26 -4.18 -3.36
CA VAL A 58 5.66 -5.31 -2.53
C VAL A 58 7.06 -5.75 -2.98
N ALA A 59 8.02 -5.69 -2.05
CA ALA A 59 9.43 -5.96 -2.30
C ALA A 59 9.65 -7.30 -3.02
N GLY A 60 10.48 -7.30 -4.06
CA GLY A 60 10.80 -8.50 -4.85
C GLY A 60 9.72 -8.96 -5.85
N THR A 61 8.50 -8.42 -5.80
CA THR A 61 7.42 -8.77 -6.75
C THR A 61 7.18 -7.70 -7.80
N GLY A 62 7.39 -6.43 -7.44
CA GLY A 62 7.00 -5.28 -8.25
C GLY A 62 5.48 -5.02 -8.27
N HIS A 63 4.68 -5.79 -7.54
CA HIS A 63 3.24 -5.58 -7.44
C HIS A 63 2.95 -4.24 -6.74
N PRO A 64 1.99 -3.42 -7.23
CA PRO A 64 1.65 -2.16 -6.60
C PRO A 64 1.12 -2.36 -5.17
N LEU A 65 1.71 -1.64 -4.22
CA LEU A 65 1.26 -1.61 -2.82
C LEU A 65 0.56 -0.29 -2.49
N LEU A 66 1.13 0.82 -2.97
CA LEU A 66 0.60 2.16 -2.76
C LEU A 66 0.73 2.98 -4.06
N ALA A 67 -0.39 3.52 -4.54
CA ALA A 67 -0.38 4.41 -5.70
C ALA A 67 -1.40 5.55 -5.55
N VAL A 68 -1.15 6.66 -6.23
CA VAL A 68 -2.00 7.85 -6.24
C VAL A 68 -2.34 8.29 -7.66
N ARG A 69 -3.46 8.99 -7.82
CA ARG A 69 -3.85 9.59 -9.09
C ARG A 69 -4.68 10.84 -8.87
N GLU A 70 -4.47 11.84 -9.71
CA GLU A 70 -5.33 13.01 -9.80
C GLU A 70 -6.38 12.79 -10.88
N TYR A 71 -7.63 13.15 -10.60
CA TYR A 71 -8.69 13.19 -11.60
C TYR A 71 -9.48 14.47 -11.52
N GLN A 72 -9.35 15.29 -12.57
CA GLN A 72 -9.95 16.62 -12.58
C GLN A 72 -9.47 17.38 -11.33
N GLN A 73 -10.37 17.70 -10.40
CA GLN A 73 -10.06 18.37 -9.14
C GLN A 73 -9.94 17.40 -7.95
N GLY A 74 -10.16 16.10 -8.18
CA GLY A 74 -10.10 15.05 -7.16
C GLY A 74 -8.74 14.36 -7.09
N ARG A 75 -8.46 13.74 -5.94
CA ARG A 75 -7.30 12.87 -5.72
C ARG A 75 -7.79 11.51 -5.24
N SER A 76 -7.17 10.45 -5.73
CA SER A 76 -7.41 9.09 -5.27
C SER A 76 -6.10 8.41 -4.88
N LEU A 77 -6.22 7.47 -3.96
CA LEU A 77 -5.13 6.65 -3.45
C LEU A 77 -5.63 5.20 -3.40
N VAL A 78 -4.73 4.26 -3.67
CA VAL A 78 -4.94 2.86 -3.36
C VAL A 78 -3.84 2.39 -2.41
N TRP A 79 -4.25 1.70 -1.36
CA TRP A 79 -3.43 0.83 -0.53
C TRP A 79 -3.97 -0.57 -0.76
N THR A 80 -3.14 -1.49 -1.23
CA THR A 80 -3.63 -2.82 -1.69
C THR A 80 -3.63 -3.88 -0.59
N SER A 81 -3.13 -3.57 0.61
CA SER A 81 -3.30 -4.44 1.77
C SER A 81 -4.49 -3.99 2.62
N ASP A 82 -4.68 -4.63 3.77
CA ASP A 82 -5.82 -4.37 4.65
C ASP A 82 -5.56 -3.16 5.57
N MET A 83 -6.57 -2.74 6.33
CA MET A 83 -6.43 -1.83 7.48
C MET A 83 -6.66 -2.55 8.81
N SER A 84 -6.87 -3.88 8.77
CA SER A 84 -7.28 -4.68 9.92
C SER A 84 -6.68 -6.09 9.92
N ALA A 85 -7.04 -6.86 10.95
CA ALA A 85 -6.51 -8.19 11.20
C ALA A 85 -6.69 -9.14 10.00
N HIS A 86 -5.88 -10.20 9.98
CA HIS A 86 -5.64 -11.18 8.90
C HIS A 86 -4.47 -10.80 7.98
N TRP A 87 -4.47 -9.61 7.37
CA TRP A 87 -3.35 -9.16 6.53
C TRP A 87 -2.43 -8.14 7.19
N LEU A 88 -2.89 -7.42 8.20
CA LEU A 88 -2.02 -6.59 9.04
C LEU A 88 -1.63 -7.36 10.30
N PRO A 89 -0.34 -7.67 10.48
CA PRO A 89 0.17 -8.17 11.75
C PRO A 89 -0.10 -7.19 12.89
N GLU A 90 -0.14 -7.70 14.11
CA GLU A 90 -0.29 -6.88 15.33
C GLU A 90 0.81 -5.82 15.45
N GLU A 91 2.01 -6.10 14.95
CA GLU A 91 3.12 -5.15 14.85
C GLU A 91 2.78 -3.92 14.00
N PHE A 92 2.12 -4.13 12.85
CA PHE A 92 1.66 -3.04 12.00
C PHE A 92 0.58 -2.21 12.71
N ALA A 93 -0.36 -2.89 13.38
CA ALA A 93 -1.44 -2.23 14.12
C ALA A 93 -0.93 -1.37 15.29
N LYS A 94 0.15 -1.79 15.94
CA LYS A 94 0.81 -1.07 17.03
C LYS A 94 1.87 -0.08 16.55
N TRP A 95 2.11 0.00 15.25
CA TRP A 95 3.12 0.87 14.70
C TRP A 95 2.75 2.33 15.03
N PRO A 96 3.63 3.10 15.72
CA PRO A 96 3.30 4.45 16.17
C PRO A 96 2.93 5.44 15.06
N ARG A 97 3.11 5.05 13.79
CA ARG A 97 2.80 5.85 12.61
C ARG A 97 1.43 5.55 12.00
N LEU A 98 0.76 4.47 12.40
CA LEU A 98 -0.59 4.12 11.93
C LEU A 98 -1.68 4.95 12.61
N SER A 99 -1.43 5.38 13.86
CA SER A 99 -2.29 6.32 14.57
C SER A 99 -1.54 7.66 14.64
N PRO A 100 -2.14 8.80 14.24
CA PRO A 100 -1.59 10.06 14.72
C PRO A 100 -1.62 9.96 16.23
N ALA A 101 -0.46 10.08 16.89
CA ALA A 101 -0.43 10.22 18.33
C ALA A 101 -1.42 11.35 18.68
N VAL A 102 -2.57 10.95 19.23
CA VAL A 102 -3.48 11.87 19.89
C VAL A 102 -2.81 12.22 21.20
N ASP A 103 -1.96 13.23 21.13
CA ASP A 103 -1.75 14.15 22.25
C ASP A 103 -2.80 15.28 22.14
#